data_AF-A0A8H7E910-F1
#
_entry.id   AF-A0A8H7E910-F1
#
_cell.length_a   1.000
_cell.length_b   1.000
_cell.length_c   1.000
_cell.angle_alpha   90.00
_cell.angle_beta   90.00
_cell.angle_gamma   90.00
#
_symmetry.space_group_name_H-M   'P 1'
#
loop_
_entity.id
_entity.type
_entity.pdbx_description
1 polymer ?
#
loop_
_entity_poly.entity_id
_entity_poly.type
_entity_poly.pdbx_seq_one_letter_code
_entity_poly.pdbx_strand_id
1 'polypeptide(L)'
;MASFSAQDLYGGAMRAHLPRDYIDASKLRQIPDHQEVFVSATTLSSVVVEINQYVAPSAVAAAAADDDAPAVVVDPSSSIMIAAPAGPAAPEALPECEAARPEEATLDADDRAAALYHLGDLVDAHDTLTAVSAPRPVRLQSASLRGVPAVVVRARLSAREGNAGGQVESLLPPSSYRHGAAPGDVETSTSTTTTTIRLLLVRLEAWSTDLCVVVNVPWKELGRAGPGGEKTKTVQEEEAFADAVLENLVASLDVKDFALFDG
;
A
#
# COMPACT_ATOMS: atom_id res chain seq x y z
N MET A 1 -14.78 15.41 7.47
CA MET A 1 -14.79 14.08 6.82
C MET A 1 -14.21 14.25 5.44
N ALA A 2 -13.30 13.36 5.04
CA ALA A 2 -12.76 13.39 3.69
C ALA A 2 -13.87 13.06 2.68
N SER A 3 -13.94 13.84 1.61
CA SER A 3 -14.88 13.61 0.51
C SER A 3 -14.21 12.76 -0.56
N PHE A 4 -14.91 11.73 -1.01
CA PHE A 4 -14.49 10.87 -2.11
C PHE A 4 -15.28 11.20 -3.37
N SER A 5 -14.71 10.93 -4.52
CA SER A 5 -15.40 10.98 -5.81
C SER A 5 -14.97 9.81 -6.67
N ALA A 6 -15.89 9.35 -7.51
CA ALA A 6 -15.53 8.44 -8.58
C ALA A 6 -14.48 9.06 -9.51
N GLN A 7 -13.41 8.31 -9.75
CA GLN A 7 -12.39 8.57 -10.74
C GLN A 7 -12.35 7.40 -11.72
N ASP A 8 -12.26 7.74 -12.99
CA ASP A 8 -12.00 6.79 -14.06
C ASP A 8 -10.49 6.51 -14.08
N LEU A 9 -10.12 5.24 -14.24
CA LEU A 9 -8.75 4.75 -14.30
C LEU A 9 -8.54 4.07 -15.65
N TYR A 10 -7.35 4.19 -16.23
CA TYR A 10 -6.99 3.58 -17.51
C TYR A 10 -8.00 3.92 -18.62
N GLY A 11 -8.28 5.21 -18.80
CA GLY A 11 -9.24 5.68 -19.80
C GLY A 11 -10.70 5.26 -19.55
N GLY A 12 -11.04 4.88 -18.32
CA GLY A 12 -12.39 4.45 -17.93
C GLY A 12 -12.64 2.95 -18.01
N ALA A 13 -11.61 2.15 -18.33
CA ALA A 13 -11.69 0.70 -18.24
C ALA A 13 -11.88 0.21 -16.80
N MET A 14 -11.43 0.99 -15.81
CA MET A 14 -11.72 0.78 -14.40
C MET A 14 -12.24 2.07 -13.75
N ARG A 15 -12.92 1.92 -12.62
CA ARG A 15 -13.44 3.03 -11.83
C ARG A 15 -13.28 2.75 -10.34
N ALA A 16 -12.90 3.77 -9.58
CA ALA A 16 -12.81 3.66 -8.13
C ALA A 16 -13.11 5.00 -7.46
N HIS A 17 -13.45 5.00 -6.18
CA HIS A 17 -13.62 6.21 -5.40
C HIS A 17 -12.30 6.60 -4.73
N LEU A 18 -11.74 7.73 -5.16
CA LEU A 18 -10.53 8.32 -4.60
C LEU A 18 -10.85 9.63 -3.88
N PRO A 19 -9.97 10.10 -2.99
CA PRO A 19 -10.14 11.42 -2.38
C PRO A 19 -10.25 12.53 -3.44
N ARG A 20 -11.19 13.44 -3.24
CA ARG A 20 -11.43 14.55 -4.19
C ARG A 20 -10.24 15.48 -4.36
N ASP A 21 -9.46 15.65 -3.29
CA ASP A 21 -8.35 16.60 -3.24
C ASP A 21 -7.04 16.01 -3.81
N TYR A 22 -7.08 14.77 -4.29
CA TYR A 22 -5.92 14.15 -4.90
C TYR A 22 -5.81 14.57 -6.36
N ILE A 23 -4.60 14.94 -6.74
CA ILE A 23 -4.24 15.36 -8.09
C ILE A 23 -3.67 14.15 -8.81
N ASP A 24 -4.22 13.89 -9.99
CA ASP A 24 -3.66 12.95 -10.95
C ASP A 24 -2.30 13.45 -11.46
N ALA A 25 -1.26 12.67 -11.19
CA ALA A 25 0.13 13.01 -11.50
C ALA A 25 0.45 12.96 -13.00
N SER A 26 -0.36 12.27 -13.82
CA SER A 26 -0.19 12.25 -15.29
C SER A 26 -0.28 13.65 -15.91
N LYS A 27 -1.00 14.56 -15.24
CA LYS A 27 -1.15 15.97 -15.63
C LYS A 27 0.12 16.79 -15.40
N LEU A 28 1.02 16.30 -14.56
CA LEU A 28 2.24 16.97 -14.14
C LEU A 28 3.47 16.36 -14.80
N ARG A 29 3.47 15.05 -15.00
CA ARG A 29 4.58 14.29 -15.56
C ARG A 29 4.07 13.07 -16.31
N GLN A 30 4.90 12.53 -17.20
CA GLN A 30 4.63 11.21 -17.76
C GLN A 30 4.78 10.14 -16.66
N ILE A 31 3.84 9.21 -16.66
CA ILE A 31 3.83 8.01 -15.82
C ILE A 31 3.74 6.79 -16.74
N PRO A 32 4.25 5.62 -16.34
CA PRO A 32 4.12 4.40 -17.13
C PRO A 32 2.65 4.06 -17.43
N ASP A 33 2.37 3.50 -18.60
CA ASP A 33 0.99 3.23 -19.05
C ASP A 33 0.23 2.22 -18.17
N HIS A 34 0.95 1.36 -17.46
CA HIS A 34 0.40 0.38 -16.51
C HIS A 34 0.25 0.94 -15.09
N GLN A 35 0.44 2.25 -14.90
CA GLN A 35 0.34 2.94 -13.62
C GLN A 35 -0.60 4.16 -13.68
N GLU A 36 -1.36 4.33 -12.62
CA GLU A 36 -2.14 5.54 -12.32
C GLU A 36 -1.69 6.08 -10.97
N VAL A 37 -1.25 7.34 -10.91
CA VAL A 37 -0.64 7.93 -9.70
C VAL A 37 -1.41 9.16 -9.28
N PHE A 38 -1.91 9.15 -8.04
CA PHE A 38 -2.64 10.25 -7.43
C PHE A 38 -1.90 10.75 -6.19
N VAL A 39 -1.67 12.05 -6.09
CA VAL A 39 -0.94 12.68 -4.98
C VAL A 39 -1.82 13.69 -4.24
N SER A 40 -1.72 13.73 -2.92
CA SER A 40 -2.41 14.74 -2.12
C SER A 40 -1.82 16.13 -2.39
N ALA A 41 -2.69 17.14 -2.55
CA ALA A 41 -2.25 18.52 -2.73
C ALA A 41 -1.80 19.19 -1.41
N THR A 42 -2.19 18.61 -0.27
CA THR A 42 -2.02 19.23 1.06
C THR A 42 -1.14 18.42 1.99
N THR A 43 -0.97 17.14 1.69
CA THR A 43 -0.10 16.21 2.42
C THR A 43 0.79 15.49 1.42
N LEU A 44 1.82 14.80 1.91
CA LEU A 44 2.73 14.04 1.05
C LEU A 44 2.24 12.61 0.78
N SER A 45 0.98 12.31 1.08
CA SER A 45 0.42 10.98 0.82
C SER A 45 0.07 10.80 -0.66
N SER A 46 0.14 9.55 -1.11
CA SER A 46 -0.15 9.19 -2.50
C SER A 46 -0.90 7.87 -2.60
N VAL A 47 -1.61 7.68 -3.70
CA VAL A 47 -2.22 6.41 -4.11
C VAL A 47 -1.65 6.06 -5.48
N VAL A 48 -1.07 4.88 -5.60
CA VAL A 48 -0.61 4.31 -6.87
C VAL A 48 -1.48 3.11 -7.17
N VAL A 49 -2.03 3.03 -8.39
CA VAL A 49 -2.73 1.85 -8.90
C VAL A 49 -1.90 1.32 -10.04
N GLU A 50 -1.54 0.05 -10.00
CA GLU A 50 -0.59 -0.55 -10.93
C GLU A 50 -1.06 -1.94 -11.39
N ILE A 51 -0.99 -2.18 -12.70
CA ILE A 51 -1.30 -3.45 -13.33
C ILE A 51 0.00 -4.23 -13.48
N ASN A 52 0.14 -5.33 -12.75
CA ASN A 52 1.30 -6.21 -12.75
C ASN A 52 0.97 -7.59 -13.33
N GLN A 53 2.03 -8.33 -13.69
CA GLN A 53 1.89 -9.74 -14.05
C GLN A 53 1.49 -10.57 -12.82
N TYR A 54 0.68 -11.60 -13.07
CA TYR A 54 0.29 -12.53 -12.02
C TYR A 54 1.50 -13.31 -11.49
N VAL A 55 1.69 -13.25 -10.18
CA VAL A 55 2.77 -13.96 -9.51
C VAL A 55 2.31 -15.36 -9.17
N ALA A 56 2.72 -16.34 -9.98
CA ALA A 56 2.46 -17.74 -9.70
C ALA A 56 3.24 -18.22 -8.46
N PRO A 57 2.76 -19.24 -7.73
CA PRO A 57 3.45 -19.80 -6.57
C PRO A 57 4.90 -20.21 -6.86
N SER A 58 5.17 -20.69 -8.08
CA SER A 58 6.51 -21.03 -8.55
C SER A 58 7.45 -19.83 -8.65
N ALA A 59 6.95 -18.65 -9.02
CA ALA A 59 7.73 -17.43 -9.08
C ALA A 59 8.12 -16.95 -7.68
N VAL A 60 7.20 -17.03 -6.71
CA VAL A 60 7.49 -16.74 -5.31
C VAL A 60 8.55 -17.69 -4.76
N ALA A 61 8.43 -18.99 -5.03
CA ALA A 61 9.40 -19.98 -4.60
C ALA A 61 10.80 -19.75 -5.22
N ALA A 62 10.85 -19.33 -6.49
CA ALA A 62 12.10 -18.99 -7.16
C ALA A 62 12.77 -17.77 -6.53
N ALA A 63 12.02 -16.71 -6.25
CA ALA A 63 12.55 -15.51 -5.60
C ALA A 63 13.00 -15.77 -4.16
N ALA A 64 12.30 -16.63 -3.41
CA ALA A 64 12.72 -17.02 -2.06
C ALA A 64 14.01 -17.87 -2.03
N ALA A 65 14.42 -18.45 -3.16
CA ALA A 65 15.67 -19.17 -3.30
C ALA A 65 16.85 -18.28 -3.69
N ASP A 66 16.59 -17.01 -4.05
CA ASP A 66 17.61 -16.02 -4.36
C ASP A 66 18.09 -15.36 -3.05
N ASP A 67 19.39 -15.44 -2.77
CA ASP A 67 19.98 -14.99 -1.50
C ASP A 67 20.00 -13.46 -1.37
N ASP A 68 19.83 -12.74 -2.49
CA ASP A 68 19.85 -11.27 -2.57
C ASP A 68 18.45 -10.62 -2.49
N ALA A 69 17.38 -11.41 -2.37
CA ALA A 69 16.01 -10.89 -2.34
C ALA A 69 15.74 -10.06 -1.06
N PRO A 70 15.05 -8.92 -1.15
CA PRO A 70 14.73 -8.09 0.01
C PRO A 70 13.83 -8.86 0.99
N ALA A 71 14.35 -9.14 2.19
CA ALA A 71 13.60 -9.86 3.21
C ALA A 71 12.52 -8.95 3.84
N VAL A 72 11.24 -9.21 3.51
CA VAL A 72 10.12 -8.60 4.23
C VAL A 72 10.05 -9.20 5.63
N VAL A 73 10.41 -8.41 6.65
CA VAL A 73 10.31 -8.85 8.04
C VAL A 73 8.86 -8.69 8.51
N VAL A 74 8.17 -9.80 8.79
CA VAL A 74 6.85 -9.76 9.41
C VAL A 74 7.02 -9.63 10.92
N ASP A 75 6.48 -8.56 11.53
CA ASP A 75 6.58 -8.37 12.98
C ASP A 75 5.83 -9.51 13.71
N PRO A 76 6.52 -10.33 14.55
CA PRO A 76 5.92 -11.46 15.23
C PRO A 76 4.83 -11.06 16.24
N SER A 77 4.82 -9.81 16.71
CA SER A 77 3.76 -9.28 17.58
C SER A 77 2.45 -8.99 16.82
N SER A 78 2.43 -9.14 15.49
CA SER A 78 1.22 -9.13 14.65
C SER A 78 0.39 -10.42 14.81
N SER A 79 0.53 -11.13 15.92
CA SER A 79 0.09 -12.51 16.10
C SER A 79 -1.39 -12.70 15.81
N ILE A 80 -1.68 -13.56 14.84
CA ILE A 80 -2.97 -14.22 14.64
C ILE A 80 -3.24 -15.02 15.92
N MET A 81 -4.19 -14.57 16.74
CA MET A 81 -4.80 -15.41 17.76
C MET A 81 -5.66 -16.46 17.05
N ILE A 82 -5.08 -17.61 16.69
CA ILE A 82 -5.87 -18.82 16.50
C ILE A 82 -6.23 -19.30 17.91
N ALA A 83 -7.37 -18.83 18.42
CA ALA A 83 -7.94 -19.37 19.64
C ALA A 83 -8.43 -20.80 19.35
N ALA A 84 -7.69 -21.79 19.83
CA ALA A 84 -8.21 -23.14 20.02
C ALA A 84 -9.39 -23.10 21.02
N PRO A 85 -10.49 -23.85 20.81
CA PRO A 85 -11.67 -23.70 21.63
C PRO A 85 -11.47 -24.38 22.99
N ALA A 86 -11.39 -23.58 24.05
CA ALA A 86 -11.63 -24.07 25.40
C ALA A 86 -13.15 -24.09 25.64
N GLY A 87 -13.75 -25.27 25.56
CA GLY A 87 -15.10 -25.50 26.10
C GLY A 87 -15.12 -25.22 27.61
N PRO A 88 -16.29 -24.86 28.16
CA PRO A 88 -17.01 -25.94 28.83
C PRO A 88 -18.54 -25.92 28.64
N ALA A 89 -19.09 -27.13 28.76
CA ALA A 89 -20.42 -27.58 29.17
C ALA A 89 -21.61 -26.59 29.15
N ALA A 90 -22.64 -27.03 28.41
CA ALA A 90 -24.03 -26.56 28.45
C ALA A 90 -24.69 -26.68 29.86
N PRO A 91 -25.87 -26.08 30.08
CA PRO A 91 -27.12 -26.72 29.60
C PRO A 91 -28.16 -25.77 28.94
N GLU A 92 -28.88 -26.36 27.97
CA GLU A 92 -30.31 -26.24 27.57
C GLU A 92 -31.05 -24.89 27.64
N ALA A 93 -31.93 -24.47 26.71
CA ALA A 93 -32.40 -24.92 25.40
C ALA A 93 -33.37 -23.82 24.90
N LEU A 94 -33.31 -23.37 23.64
CA LEU A 94 -34.42 -22.83 22.83
C LEU A 94 -34.00 -22.86 21.33
N PRO A 95 -34.89 -23.18 20.37
CA PRO A 95 -34.55 -23.29 18.97
C PRO A 95 -34.75 -21.98 18.18
N GLU A 96 -34.18 -21.93 16.98
CA GLU A 96 -34.48 -21.02 15.85
C GLU A 96 -33.69 -19.69 15.75
N CYS A 97 -32.56 -19.74 15.04
CA CYS A 97 -32.29 -18.99 13.82
C CYS A 97 -30.82 -19.22 13.45
N GLU A 98 -30.53 -20.09 12.49
CA GLU A 98 -29.21 -20.15 11.84
C GLU A 98 -29.03 -18.88 10.99
N ALA A 99 -28.70 -17.77 11.66
CA ALA A 99 -28.00 -16.69 11.00
C ALA A 99 -26.65 -17.26 10.56
N ALA A 100 -26.50 -17.47 9.26
CA ALA A 100 -25.25 -17.87 8.63
C ALA A 100 -24.10 -17.05 9.23
N ARG A 101 -23.20 -17.71 9.96
CA ARG A 101 -21.94 -17.10 10.37
C ARG A 101 -21.28 -16.58 9.09
N PRO A 102 -20.78 -15.34 9.05
CA PRO A 102 -19.98 -14.91 7.90
C PRO A 102 -18.82 -15.89 7.78
N GLU A 103 -18.69 -16.56 6.64
CA GLU A 103 -17.47 -17.28 6.31
C GLU A 103 -16.33 -16.27 6.37
N GLU A 104 -15.52 -16.33 7.42
CA GLU A 104 -14.24 -15.64 7.45
C GLU A 104 -13.49 -16.11 6.21
N ALA A 105 -13.21 -15.19 5.28
CA ALA A 105 -12.45 -15.53 4.09
C ALA A 105 -11.12 -16.11 4.56
N THR A 106 -10.88 -17.40 4.30
CA THR A 106 -9.61 -18.03 4.61
C THR A 106 -8.60 -17.57 3.58
N LEU A 107 -7.51 -16.92 4.02
CA LEU A 107 -6.45 -16.49 3.13
C LEU A 107 -5.63 -17.70 2.66
N ASP A 108 -5.60 -17.93 1.35
CA ASP A 108 -4.73 -18.96 0.76
C ASP A 108 -3.26 -18.65 1.08
N ALA A 109 -2.45 -19.70 1.27
CA ALA A 109 -1.02 -19.55 1.45
C ALA A 109 -0.37 -18.89 0.22
N ASP A 110 -0.89 -19.19 -0.97
CA ASP A 110 -0.39 -18.63 -2.23
C ASP A 110 -0.73 -17.15 -2.36
N ASP A 111 -1.94 -16.74 -1.98
CA ASP A 111 -2.36 -15.33 -1.95
C ASP A 111 -1.53 -14.51 -0.96
N ARG A 112 -1.25 -15.11 0.22
CA ARG A 112 -0.37 -14.51 1.22
C ARG A 112 1.05 -14.34 0.66
N ALA A 113 1.57 -15.35 -0.02
CA ALA A 113 2.91 -15.32 -0.59
C ALA A 113 3.03 -14.28 -1.71
N ALA A 114 2.04 -14.21 -2.61
CA ALA A 114 1.96 -13.19 -3.65
C ALA A 114 1.89 -11.77 -3.08
N ALA A 115 1.09 -11.55 -2.02
CA ALA A 115 1.01 -10.25 -1.36
C ALA A 115 2.35 -9.80 -0.75
N LEU A 116 3.10 -10.73 -0.16
CA LEU A 116 4.43 -10.44 0.39
C LEU A 116 5.48 -10.24 -0.71
N TYR A 117 5.38 -10.98 -1.82
CA TYR A 117 6.23 -10.80 -3.00
C TYR A 117 6.08 -9.38 -3.58
N HIS A 118 4.84 -8.96 -3.88
CA HIS A 118 4.56 -7.61 -4.41
C HIS A 118 4.96 -6.53 -3.42
N LEU A 119 4.81 -6.77 -2.12
CA LEU A 119 5.25 -5.83 -1.10
C LEU A 119 6.78 -5.71 -1.05
N GLY A 120 7.51 -6.80 -1.26
CA GLY A 120 8.98 -6.81 -1.33
C GLY A 120 9.54 -6.08 -2.54
N ASP A 121 8.82 -6.11 -3.67
CA ASP A 121 9.21 -5.42 -4.91
C ASP A 121 9.16 -3.87 -4.79
N LEU A 122 8.47 -3.35 -3.77
CA LEU A 122 8.42 -1.91 -3.48
C LEU A 122 9.69 -1.38 -2.79
N VAL A 123 10.68 -2.23 -2.50
CA VAL A 123 11.78 -1.95 -1.57
C VAL A 123 13.12 -2.07 -2.28
N ASP A 124 13.97 -1.05 -2.17
CA ASP A 124 15.35 -1.11 -2.66
C ASP A 124 16.26 -1.88 -1.70
N ALA A 125 17.42 -2.35 -2.19
CA ALA A 125 18.41 -3.14 -1.44
C ALA A 125 18.95 -2.47 -0.15
N HIS A 126 18.69 -1.19 0.07
CA HIS A 126 19.14 -0.43 1.24
C HIS A 126 18.01 -0.01 2.17
N ASP A 127 16.79 -0.36 1.84
CA ASP A 127 15.61 -0.04 2.61
C ASP A 127 15.26 -1.19 3.54
N THR A 128 14.64 -0.87 4.67
CA THR A 128 14.11 -1.87 5.59
C THR A 128 12.60 -1.80 5.57
N LEU A 129 11.97 -2.90 5.19
CA LEU A 129 10.53 -3.05 5.18
C LEU A 129 10.09 -4.02 6.28
N THR A 130 9.16 -3.55 7.11
CA THR A 130 8.55 -4.36 8.15
C THR A 130 7.04 -4.41 7.93
N ALA A 131 6.48 -5.61 7.73
CA ALA A 131 5.03 -5.77 7.72
C ALA A 131 4.50 -5.56 9.14
N VAL A 132 3.72 -4.50 9.31
CA VAL A 132 3.13 -4.07 10.60
C VAL A 132 1.83 -4.81 10.88
N SER A 133 1.22 -5.41 9.85
CA SER A 133 0.09 -6.30 9.98
C SER A 133 0.32 -7.55 9.13
N ALA A 134 -0.15 -8.70 9.61
CA ALA A 134 -0.26 -9.88 8.76
C ALA A 134 -1.17 -9.58 7.54
N PRO A 135 -0.86 -10.11 6.35
CA PRO A 135 -1.76 -10.03 5.20
C PRO A 135 -3.14 -10.54 5.57
N ARG A 136 -4.18 -9.76 5.28
CA ARG A 136 -5.58 -10.12 5.57
C ARG A 136 -6.40 -10.16 4.28
N PRO A 137 -7.28 -11.16 4.10
CA PRO A 137 -8.15 -11.19 2.94
C PRO A 137 -9.26 -10.14 3.09
N VAL A 138 -9.70 -9.60 1.96
CA VAL A 138 -10.83 -8.66 1.87
C VAL A 138 -11.79 -9.09 0.78
N ARG A 139 -13.07 -8.77 0.95
CA ARG A 139 -14.11 -9.03 -0.07
C ARG A 139 -14.41 -7.73 -0.80
N LEU A 140 -14.11 -7.69 -2.10
CA LEU A 140 -14.48 -6.58 -2.96
C LEU A 140 -16.00 -6.53 -3.13
N GLN A 141 -16.56 -5.32 -3.08
CA GLN A 141 -18.02 -5.14 -3.04
C GLN A 141 -18.66 -5.00 -4.41
N SER A 142 -17.89 -4.55 -5.40
CA SER A 142 -18.32 -4.41 -6.79
C SER A 142 -18.69 -5.75 -7.41
N ALA A 143 -19.66 -5.71 -8.33
CA ALA A 143 -20.14 -6.92 -9.00
C ALA A 143 -19.08 -7.56 -9.92
N SER A 144 -18.26 -6.73 -10.59
CA SER A 144 -17.21 -7.19 -11.52
C SER A 144 -16.09 -8.00 -10.83
N LEU A 145 -15.79 -7.67 -9.57
CA LEU A 145 -14.71 -8.27 -8.80
C LEU A 145 -15.21 -9.20 -7.68
N ARG A 146 -16.51 -9.56 -7.71
CA ARG A 146 -17.10 -10.41 -6.69
C ARG A 146 -16.49 -11.81 -6.74
N GLY A 147 -15.91 -12.25 -5.63
CA GLY A 147 -15.28 -13.56 -5.51
C GLY A 147 -13.84 -13.63 -6.00
N VAL A 148 -13.31 -12.53 -6.55
CA VAL A 148 -11.88 -12.41 -6.88
C VAL A 148 -11.07 -12.34 -5.58
N PRO A 149 -9.99 -13.13 -5.43
CA PRO A 149 -9.12 -13.05 -4.27
C PRO A 149 -8.51 -11.65 -4.13
N ALA A 150 -8.63 -11.07 -2.94
CA ALA A 150 -8.02 -9.78 -2.63
C ALA A 150 -7.45 -9.78 -1.21
N VAL A 151 -6.28 -9.18 -1.07
CA VAL A 151 -5.50 -9.16 0.16
C VAL A 151 -5.07 -7.74 0.45
N VAL A 152 -5.09 -7.34 1.72
CA VAL A 152 -4.47 -6.09 2.15
C VAL A 152 -3.36 -6.32 3.16
N VAL A 153 -2.31 -5.52 3.04
CA VAL A 153 -1.14 -5.55 3.93
C VAL A 153 -0.79 -4.12 4.31
N ARG A 154 -0.54 -3.89 5.61
CA ARG A 154 0.09 -2.66 6.09
C ARG A 154 1.54 -2.94 6.44
N ALA A 155 2.42 -2.12 5.90
CA ALA A 155 3.85 -2.20 6.14
C ALA A 155 4.43 -0.83 6.49
N ARG A 156 5.63 -0.84 7.06
CA ARG A 156 6.43 0.35 7.33
C ARG A 156 7.75 0.20 6.58
N LEU A 157 8.00 1.15 5.72
CA LEU A 157 9.25 1.32 5.00
C LEU A 157 10.12 2.34 5.74
N SER A 158 11.38 2.00 5.97
CA SER A 158 12.40 2.92 6.46
C SER A 158 13.52 3.00 5.42
N ALA A 159 13.61 4.13 4.72
CA ALA A 159 14.58 4.37 3.68
C ALA A 159 15.67 5.36 4.14
N ARG A 160 16.89 5.24 3.63
CA ARG A 160 17.98 6.19 3.91
C ARG A 160 17.85 7.43 3.02
N GLU A 161 17.95 8.60 3.63
CA GLU A 161 17.92 9.88 2.95
C GLU A 161 19.21 10.03 2.12
N GLY A 162 19.03 9.95 0.80
CA GLY A 162 20.12 9.84 -0.18
C GLY A 162 19.82 8.81 -1.27
N ASN A 163 18.91 7.86 -1.03
CA ASN A 163 18.53 6.81 -1.98
C ASN A 163 17.07 6.85 -2.45
N ALA A 164 16.26 7.81 -1.96
CA ALA A 164 14.91 8.06 -2.47
C ALA A 164 14.97 8.69 -3.87
N GLY A 165 15.41 7.90 -4.85
CA GLY A 165 15.59 8.25 -6.25
C GLY A 165 14.27 8.26 -7.02
N GLY A 166 13.32 9.10 -6.62
CA GLY A 166 12.40 9.73 -7.57
C GLY A 166 13.03 11.07 -7.94
N GLN A 167 13.40 11.26 -9.21
CA GLN A 167 13.98 12.51 -9.71
C GLN A 167 13.15 13.73 -9.28
N VAL A 168 13.55 14.38 -8.20
CA VAL A 168 13.27 15.79 -7.94
C VAL A 168 14.60 16.48 -8.16
N GLU A 169 14.88 16.81 -9.41
CA GLU A 169 15.99 17.68 -9.77
C GLU A 169 15.75 19.01 -9.02
N SER A 170 16.55 19.24 -7.97
CA SER A 170 16.47 20.44 -7.15
C SER A 170 16.70 21.66 -8.06
N LEU A 171 15.65 22.47 -8.27
CA LEU A 171 15.66 23.70 -9.07
C LEU A 171 16.45 24.85 -8.43
N LEU A 172 17.37 24.57 -7.50
CA LEU A 172 18.22 25.59 -6.88
C LEU A 172 19.64 25.50 -7.45
N PRO A 173 20.20 26.59 -8.02
CA PRO A 173 21.58 26.58 -8.49
C PRO A 173 22.53 26.34 -7.30
N PRO A 174 23.68 25.68 -7.51
CA PRO A 174 24.66 25.47 -6.46
C PRO A 174 25.14 26.84 -5.96
N SER A 175 24.76 27.19 -4.74
CA SER A 175 25.28 28.38 -4.05
C SER A 175 26.79 28.21 -3.85
N SER A 176 27.55 28.82 -4.73
CA SER A 176 29.01 28.89 -4.70
C SER A 176 29.48 29.87 -3.61
N TYR A 177 29.27 29.57 -2.34
CA TYR A 177 29.98 30.21 -1.23
C TYR A 177 30.10 29.26 -0.02
N ARG A 178 31.18 28.49 0.04
CA ARG A 178 31.76 28.08 1.32
C ARG A 178 33.25 28.36 1.30
N HIS A 179 33.60 29.49 1.91
CA HIS A 179 34.96 29.84 2.27
C HIS A 179 35.28 29.14 3.60
N GLY A 180 36.36 28.34 3.61
CA GLY A 180 37.12 27.92 4.79
C GLY A 180 36.36 27.24 5.94
N ALA A 181 36.37 25.90 5.96
CA ALA A 181 36.21 25.14 7.20
C ALA A 181 37.27 24.01 7.22
N ALA A 182 37.96 23.89 8.35
CA ALA A 182 39.01 22.91 8.63
C ALA A 182 38.48 21.46 8.55
N PRO A 183 39.35 20.44 8.36
CA PRO A 183 38.94 19.04 8.32
C PRO A 183 38.64 18.58 9.75
N GLY A 184 37.41 18.81 10.20
CA GLY A 184 36.81 18.22 11.39
C GLY A 184 35.69 17.29 10.96
N ASP A 185 35.57 16.17 11.67
CA ASP A 185 34.75 15.00 11.37
C ASP A 185 33.42 15.30 10.66
N VAL A 186 33.27 14.75 9.46
CA VAL A 186 31.97 14.66 8.78
C VAL A 186 31.17 13.59 9.50
N GLU A 187 30.45 13.98 10.56
CA GLU A 187 29.28 13.22 11.01
C GLU A 187 28.31 13.20 9.82
N THR A 188 28.40 12.14 9.04
CA THR A 188 27.45 11.85 7.97
C THR A 188 26.16 11.47 8.68
N SER A 189 25.33 12.46 9.00
CA SER A 189 24.01 12.21 9.56
C SER A 189 23.20 11.47 8.49
N THR A 190 23.18 10.14 8.56
CA THR A 190 22.33 9.29 7.73
C THR A 190 20.89 9.48 8.20
N SER A 191 20.24 10.53 7.72
CA SER A 191 18.83 10.76 7.98
C SER A 191 18.03 9.64 7.33
N THR A 192 16.94 9.20 7.96
CA THR A 192 16.05 8.16 7.42
C THR A 192 14.64 8.71 7.27
N THR A 193 13.94 8.30 6.21
CA THR A 193 12.53 8.60 5.98
C THR A 193 11.70 7.37 6.29
N THR A 194 10.70 7.54 7.16
CA THR A 194 9.73 6.49 7.45
C THR A 194 8.44 6.74 6.67
N THR A 195 7.93 5.71 6.01
CA THR A 195 6.67 5.74 5.27
C THR A 195 5.83 4.53 5.66
N THR A 196 4.57 4.75 6.01
CA THR A 196 3.61 3.64 6.12
C THR A 196 3.02 3.37 4.73
N ILE A 197 3.00 2.11 4.34
CA ILE A 197 2.48 1.63 3.06
C ILE A 197 1.26 0.75 3.35
N ARG A 198 0.21 0.91 2.56
CA ARG A 198 -0.93 -0.03 2.50
C ARG A 198 -1.02 -0.58 1.09
N LEU A 199 -0.83 -1.88 0.96
CA LEU A 199 -1.04 -2.61 -0.27
C LEU A 199 -2.44 -3.22 -0.25
N LEU A 200 -3.21 -3.04 -1.33
CA LEU A 200 -4.32 -3.89 -1.73
C LEU A 200 -3.91 -4.63 -2.99
N LEU A 201 -3.82 -5.95 -2.89
CA LEU A 201 -3.60 -6.86 -4.01
C LEU A 201 -4.95 -7.44 -4.43
N VAL A 202 -5.27 -7.40 -5.73
CA VAL A 202 -6.42 -8.07 -6.34
C VAL A 202 -5.92 -9.02 -7.41
N ARG A 203 -6.21 -10.31 -7.27
CA ARG A 203 -5.61 -11.37 -8.11
C ARG A 203 -6.57 -11.82 -9.22
N LEU A 204 -6.29 -11.40 -10.45
CA LEU A 204 -7.08 -11.69 -11.64
C LEU A 204 -6.46 -12.85 -12.43
N GLU A 205 -6.49 -14.05 -11.84
CA GLU A 205 -5.84 -15.26 -12.39
C GLU A 205 -6.29 -15.57 -13.83
N ALA A 206 -7.58 -15.40 -14.14
CA ALA A 206 -8.11 -15.66 -15.48
C ALA A 206 -7.49 -14.77 -16.57
N TRP A 207 -6.90 -13.63 -16.19
CA TRP A 207 -6.19 -12.69 -17.07
C TRP A 207 -4.69 -12.63 -16.78
N SER A 208 -4.15 -13.57 -15.98
CA SER A 208 -2.74 -13.57 -15.58
C SER A 208 -2.24 -12.20 -15.08
N THR A 209 -3.11 -11.49 -14.36
CA THR A 209 -2.85 -10.14 -13.86
C THR A 209 -2.98 -10.06 -12.34
N ASP A 210 -2.08 -9.32 -11.70
CA ASP A 210 -2.21 -8.87 -10.32
C ASP A 210 -2.36 -7.34 -10.32
N LEU A 211 -3.48 -6.84 -9.79
CA LEU A 211 -3.73 -5.41 -9.65
C LEU A 211 -3.30 -4.97 -8.24
N CYS A 212 -2.30 -4.10 -8.17
CA CYS A 212 -1.74 -3.57 -6.94
C CYS A 212 -2.22 -2.14 -6.72
N VAL A 213 -2.77 -1.84 -5.54
CA VAL A 213 -3.05 -0.48 -5.09
C VAL A 213 -2.24 -0.17 -3.85
N VAL A 214 -1.39 0.84 -3.93
CA VAL A 214 -0.44 1.22 -2.89
C VAL A 214 -0.78 2.61 -2.37
N VAL A 215 -1.10 2.71 -1.08
CA VAL A 215 -1.32 3.98 -0.38
C VAL A 215 -0.12 4.30 0.50
N ASN A 216 0.60 5.37 0.16
CA ASN A 216 1.79 5.81 0.88
C ASN A 216 1.47 6.96 1.83
N VAL A 217 1.98 6.87 3.06
CA VAL A 217 1.90 7.93 4.08
C VAL A 217 3.30 8.19 4.63
N PRO A 218 4.03 9.18 4.11
CA PRO A 218 5.37 9.52 4.61
C PRO A 218 5.29 10.35 5.90
N TRP A 219 6.07 9.96 6.92
CA TRP A 219 5.98 10.53 8.26
C TRP A 219 6.75 11.84 8.42
N LYS A 220 7.77 12.07 7.57
CA LYS A 220 8.83 13.09 7.79
C LYS A 220 8.33 14.54 7.86
N GLU A 221 7.21 14.85 7.22
CA GLU A 221 6.61 16.19 7.24
C GLU A 221 5.32 16.28 8.08
N LEU A 222 4.81 15.14 8.58
CA LEU A 222 3.56 15.10 9.35
C LEU A 222 3.81 15.47 10.81
N GLY A 223 3.06 16.44 11.33
CA GLY A 223 3.23 16.94 12.70
C GLY A 223 4.31 18.02 12.90
N ARG A 224 5.01 18.46 11.84
CA ARG A 224 5.80 19.71 11.87
C ARG A 224 4.88 20.90 11.60
N ALA A 225 5.00 21.96 12.39
CA ALA A 225 4.32 23.22 12.07
C ALA A 225 4.91 23.77 10.77
N GLY A 226 4.06 24.06 9.79
CA GLY A 226 4.50 24.71 8.55
C GLY A 226 5.10 26.09 8.83
N PRO A 227 5.91 26.66 7.90
CA PRO A 227 6.36 28.04 7.99
C PRO A 227 5.14 28.97 7.97
N GLY A 228 4.65 29.37 9.14
CA GLY A 228 3.39 30.10 9.30
C GLY A 228 2.53 29.66 10.49
N GLY A 229 2.89 28.57 11.20
CA GLY A 229 2.16 28.11 12.39
C GLY A 229 0.84 27.38 12.09
N GLU A 230 0.60 27.05 10.82
CA GLU A 230 -0.54 26.24 10.41
C GLU A 230 -0.33 24.80 10.88
N LYS A 231 -1.35 24.22 11.54
CA LYS A 231 -1.28 22.85 12.04
C LYS A 231 -1.34 21.88 10.86
N THR A 232 -0.20 21.29 10.52
CA THR A 232 -0.16 20.11 9.65
C THR A 232 -0.91 18.97 10.34
N LYS A 233 -1.66 18.18 9.57
CA LYS A 233 -2.32 16.97 10.07
C LYS A 233 -1.30 16.07 10.77
N THR A 234 -1.74 15.40 11.81
CA THR A 234 -0.91 14.45 12.55
C THR A 234 -0.69 13.17 11.73
N VAL A 235 0.38 12.43 12.02
CA VAL A 235 0.62 11.10 11.43
C VAL A 235 -0.58 10.18 11.65
N GLN A 236 -1.17 10.20 12.85
CA GLN A 236 -2.32 9.38 13.19
C GLN A 236 -3.56 9.70 12.34
N GLU A 237 -3.82 10.99 12.08
CA GLU A 237 -4.93 11.40 11.22
C GLU A 237 -4.73 10.97 9.77
N GLU A 238 -3.51 11.10 9.23
CA GLU A 238 -3.22 10.64 7.86
C GLU A 238 -3.21 9.11 7.75
N GLU A 239 -2.76 8.39 8.79
CA GLU A 239 -2.87 6.93 8.80
C GLU A 239 -4.33 6.49 8.81
N ALA A 240 -5.18 7.09 9.65
CA ALA A 240 -6.61 6.79 9.68
C ALA A 240 -7.30 7.18 8.35
N PHE A 241 -6.85 8.27 7.73
CA PHE A 241 -7.34 8.67 6.42
C PHE A 241 -6.94 7.66 5.33
N ALA A 242 -5.70 7.17 5.35
CA ALA A 242 -5.24 6.14 4.41
C ALA A 242 -5.98 4.80 4.60
N ASP A 243 -6.37 4.43 5.83
CA ASP A 243 -7.28 3.30 6.07
C ASP A 243 -8.64 3.55 5.40
N ALA A 244 -9.22 4.75 5.57
CA ALA A 244 -10.48 5.11 4.92
C ALA A 244 -10.39 5.12 3.37
N VAL A 245 -9.24 5.50 2.81
CA VAL A 245 -8.98 5.40 1.36
C VAL A 245 -9.03 3.94 0.91
N LEU A 246 -8.33 3.06 1.61
CA LEU A 246 -8.30 1.63 1.31
C LEU A 246 -9.70 0.99 1.42
N GLU A 247 -10.45 1.34 2.46
CA GLU A 247 -11.84 0.87 2.63
C GLU A 247 -12.75 1.34 1.50
N ASN A 248 -12.63 2.60 1.07
CA ASN A 248 -13.38 3.12 -0.07
C ASN A 248 -13.00 2.42 -1.38
N LEU A 249 -11.71 2.12 -1.59
CA LEU A 249 -11.23 1.36 -2.74
C LEU A 249 -11.85 -0.05 -2.74
N VAL A 250 -11.79 -0.78 -1.62
CA VAL A 250 -12.41 -2.11 -1.50
C VAL A 250 -13.92 -2.08 -1.78
N ALA A 251 -14.59 -0.99 -1.39
CA ALA A 251 -16.03 -0.81 -1.60
C ALA A 251 -16.41 -0.40 -3.03
N SER A 252 -15.52 0.23 -3.80
CA SER A 252 -15.88 0.93 -5.04
C SER A 252 -15.08 0.55 -6.28
N LEU A 253 -13.95 -0.13 -6.13
CA LEU A 253 -13.11 -0.57 -7.25
C LEU A 253 -13.91 -1.49 -8.15
N ASP A 254 -14.07 -1.11 -9.41
CA ASP A 254 -14.94 -1.78 -10.37
C ASP A 254 -14.27 -1.80 -11.74
N VAL A 255 -14.14 -2.99 -12.32
CA VAL A 255 -13.65 -3.17 -13.69
C VAL A 255 -14.82 -3.09 -14.65
N LYS A 256 -14.74 -2.15 -15.59
CA LYS A 256 -15.75 -1.92 -16.63
C LYS A 256 -15.40 -2.64 -17.92
N ASP A 257 -14.12 -2.71 -18.25
CA ASP A 257 -13.62 -3.38 -19.44
C ASP A 257 -12.44 -4.29 -19.08
N PHE A 258 -12.67 -5.59 -19.16
CA PHE A 258 -11.64 -6.61 -18.89
C PHE A 258 -10.69 -6.81 -20.07
N ALA A 259 -11.00 -6.30 -21.27
CA ALA A 259 -10.07 -6.33 -22.40
C ALA A 259 -8.78 -5.54 -22.13
N LEU A 260 -8.80 -4.68 -21.10
CA LEU A 260 -7.62 -4.00 -20.55
C LEU A 260 -6.49 -4.99 -20.21
N PHE A 261 -6.81 -6.22 -19.81
CA PHE A 261 -5.84 -7.20 -19.34
C PHE A 261 -5.43 -8.25 -20.40
N ASP A 262 -5.97 -8.17 -21.62
CA ASP A 262 -5.71 -9.15 -22.68
C ASP A 262 -4.42 -8.84 -23.50
N GLY A 263 -3.61 -7.87 -23.05
CA GLY A 263 -2.46 -7.31 -23.77
C GLY A 263 -1.10 -7.66 -23.18
#